data_AF-A0A6L6VFC6-F1
#
_entry.id   AF-A0A6L6VFC6-F1
#
_cell.length_a   1.000
_cell.length_b   1.000
_cell.length_c   1.000
_cell.angle_alpha   90.00
_cell.angle_beta   90.00
_cell.angle_gamma   90.00
#
_symmetry.space_group_name_H-M   'P 1'
#
loop_
_entity.id
_entity.type
_entity.pdbx_description
1 polymer ?
#
loop_
_entity_poly.entity_id
_entity_poly.type
_entity_poly.pdbx_seq_one_letter_code
_entity_poly.pdbx_strand_id
1 'polypeptide(L)'
;MNRSVVVALSGILFLCACQTVDQNQIWLRTDGKSQTENPTLYQQFDIDRTICVGETQKSAVGAPVVYSNGSLASGVNAAVIRGQQNSALNDVLKGCMAQKGYVLVQKDQAPAIAAQFRANSGKK
;
A
#
# COMPACT_ATOMS: atom_id res chain seq x y z
N MET A 1 24.36 40.30 -27.13
CA MET A 1 24.80 39.43 -28.25
C MET A 1 24.06 38.11 -28.14
N ASN A 2 23.09 37.91 -29.04
CA ASN A 2 22.31 36.68 -29.22
C ASN A 2 23.17 35.58 -29.83
N ARG A 3 23.15 34.34 -29.31
CA ARG A 3 23.47 33.13 -30.09
C ARG A 3 22.64 31.92 -29.62
N SER A 4 21.56 31.71 -30.37
CA SER A 4 21.08 30.46 -30.95
C SER A 4 21.03 29.17 -30.11
N VAL A 5 19.79 28.82 -29.81
CA VAL A 5 19.18 27.48 -29.75
C VAL A 5 19.84 26.46 -30.67
N VAL A 6 20.27 25.31 -30.12
CA VAL A 6 20.42 24.05 -30.85
C VAL A 6 19.52 23.02 -30.16
N VAL A 7 18.33 22.85 -30.74
CA VAL A 7 17.44 21.71 -30.49
C VAL A 7 18.06 20.52 -31.22
N ALA A 8 18.57 19.54 -30.47
CA ALA A 8 18.88 18.22 -31.02
C ALA A 8 17.77 17.24 -30.59
N LEU A 9 16.90 16.95 -31.56
CA LEU A 9 15.98 15.82 -31.56
C LEU A 9 16.78 14.50 -31.40
N SER A 10 16.53 13.77 -30.32
CA SER A 10 16.74 12.31 -30.22
C SER A 10 15.93 11.76 -29.04
N GLY A 11 14.60 11.72 -29.20
CA GLY A 11 13.73 10.78 -28.48
C GLY A 11 13.79 9.41 -29.18
N ILE A 12 13.33 8.29 -28.65
CA ILE A 12 12.36 7.94 -27.60
C ILE A 12 12.76 6.51 -27.14
N LEU A 13 12.44 6.10 -25.91
CA LEU A 13 12.50 4.74 -25.33
C LEU A 13 13.61 4.48 -24.29
N PHE A 14 13.59 5.15 -23.14
CA PHE A 14 14.11 4.54 -21.89
C PHE A 14 13.44 5.08 -20.62
N LEU A 15 12.18 5.53 -20.73
CA LEU A 15 11.35 5.83 -19.55
C LEU A 15 10.61 4.56 -19.12
N CYS A 16 11.37 3.53 -18.71
CA CYS A 16 10.86 2.61 -17.71
C CYS A 16 10.91 3.40 -16.40
N ALA A 17 9.96 4.32 -16.23
CA ALA A 17 9.70 4.91 -14.94
C ALA A 17 9.23 3.77 -14.05
N CYS A 18 10.17 3.12 -13.35
CA CYS A 18 9.87 2.56 -12.05
C CYS A 18 9.30 3.72 -11.24
N GLN A 19 7.98 3.87 -11.28
CA GLN A 19 7.27 4.68 -10.32
C GLN A 19 7.61 4.04 -9.00
N THR A 20 8.60 4.61 -8.30
CA THR A 20 8.87 4.31 -6.92
C THR A 20 7.60 4.73 -6.19
N VAL A 21 6.66 3.79 -6.03
CA VAL A 21 5.61 3.92 -5.05
C VAL A 21 6.33 4.34 -3.79
N ASP A 22 5.92 5.45 -3.21
CA ASP A 22 6.46 5.96 -1.97
C ASP A 22 6.07 4.96 -0.87
N GLN A 23 6.85 3.87 -0.77
CA GLN A 23 6.72 2.79 0.20
C GLN A 23 7.28 3.28 1.55
N ASN A 24 6.94 4.50 1.93
CA ASN A 24 7.30 5.05 3.22
C ASN A 24 6.40 4.50 4.34
N GLN A 25 5.60 3.46 4.05
CA GLN A 25 4.77 2.76 5.02
C GLN A 25 5.22 1.30 5.15
N ILE A 26 5.35 0.84 6.39
CA ILE A 26 5.69 -0.54 6.72
C ILE A 26 4.71 -1.13 7.73
N TRP A 27 4.49 -2.44 7.66
CA TRP A 27 3.72 -3.15 8.66
C TRP A 27 4.61 -3.47 9.86
N LEU A 28 4.23 -2.93 11.01
CA LEU A 28 4.91 -3.14 12.28
C LEU A 28 4.07 -4.03 13.19
N ARG A 29 4.70 -4.97 13.90
CA ARG A 29 3.99 -5.78 14.90
C ARG A 29 3.70 -4.98 16.16
N THR A 30 2.50 -5.17 16.71
CA THR A 30 2.06 -4.50 17.95
C THR A 30 2.64 -5.14 19.22
N ASP A 31 3.27 -6.32 19.11
CA ASP A 31 4.06 -6.92 20.19
C ASP A 31 5.47 -6.30 20.32
N GLY A 32 5.85 -5.45 19.36
CA GLY A 32 7.12 -4.74 19.36
C GLY A 32 8.33 -5.59 18.94
N LYS A 33 8.14 -6.85 18.56
CA LYS A 33 9.20 -7.73 18.06
C LYS A 33 9.55 -7.37 16.61
N SER A 34 10.84 -7.37 16.30
CA SER A 34 11.33 -7.18 14.94
C SER A 34 11.04 -8.42 14.09
N GLN A 35 10.47 -8.22 12.90
CA GLN A 35 10.30 -9.28 11.91
C GLN A 35 11.62 -9.59 11.17
N THR A 36 12.57 -8.64 11.15
CA THR A 36 13.80 -8.73 10.35
C THR A 36 14.85 -9.63 10.99
N GLU A 37 14.81 -9.76 12.32
CA GLU A 37 15.81 -10.51 13.10
C GLU A 37 15.37 -11.96 13.38
N ASN A 38 14.13 -12.34 13.02
CA ASN A 38 13.59 -13.66 13.30
C ASN A 38 12.92 -14.24 12.04
N PRO A 39 13.49 -15.30 11.42
CA PRO A 39 12.98 -15.87 10.18
C PRO A 39 11.57 -16.44 10.31
N THR A 40 11.19 -16.93 11.50
CA THR A 40 9.83 -17.41 11.77
C THR A 40 8.83 -16.27 11.79
N LEU A 41 9.17 -15.12 12.39
CA LEU A 41 8.28 -13.94 12.40
C LEU A 41 8.13 -13.31 11.02
N TYR A 42 9.21 -13.34 10.21
CA TYR A 42 9.15 -12.93 8.82
C TYR A 42 8.17 -13.80 8.02
N GLN A 43 8.30 -15.12 8.13
CA GLN A 43 7.40 -16.05 7.44
C GLN A 43 5.95 -15.93 7.93
N GLN A 44 5.73 -15.70 9.23
CA GLN A 44 4.39 -15.43 9.77
C GLN A 44 3.78 -14.17 9.16
N PHE A 45 4.57 -13.10 9.02
CA PHE A 45 4.09 -11.88 8.37
C PHE A 45 3.68 -12.12 6.91
N ASP A 46 4.47 -12.87 6.14
CA ASP A 46 4.13 -13.18 4.74
C ASP A 46 2.83 -14.00 4.63
N ILE A 47 2.63 -14.96 5.53
CA ILE A 47 1.40 -15.76 5.61
C ILE A 47 0.20 -14.86 5.97
N ASP A 48 0.32 -14.07 7.04
CA ASP A 48 -0.75 -13.19 7.49
C ASP A 48 -1.12 -12.15 6.43
N ARG A 49 -0.11 -11.56 5.77
CA ARG A 49 -0.33 -10.63 4.65
C ARG A 49 -1.05 -11.30 3.50
N THR A 50 -0.66 -12.52 3.14
CA THR A 50 -1.30 -13.28 2.06
C THR A 50 -2.77 -13.55 2.38
N ILE A 51 -3.07 -13.95 3.60
CA ILE A 51 -4.45 -14.16 4.08
C ILE A 51 -5.25 -12.84 3.95
N CYS A 52 -4.68 -11.74 4.44
CA CYS A 52 -5.39 -10.46 4.41
C CYS A 52 -5.56 -9.89 3.00
N VAL A 53 -4.62 -10.13 2.08
CA VAL A 53 -4.81 -9.83 0.66
C VAL A 53 -5.93 -10.69 0.07
N GLY A 54 -6.00 -11.98 0.42
CA GLY A 54 -7.12 -12.85 0.03
C GLY A 54 -8.49 -12.33 0.49
N GLU A 55 -8.58 -11.80 1.71
CA GLU A 55 -9.82 -11.15 2.21
C GLU A 55 -10.19 -9.92 1.38
N THR A 56 -9.23 -9.10 0.93
CA THR A 56 -9.55 -7.99 0.00
C THR A 56 -10.09 -8.49 -1.33
N GLN A 57 -9.52 -9.56 -1.90
CA GLN A 57 -10.00 -10.14 -3.16
C GLN A 57 -11.42 -10.68 -3.00
N LYS A 58 -11.69 -11.35 -1.88
CA LYS A 58 -13.03 -11.82 -1.54
C LYS A 58 -14.03 -10.68 -1.41
N SER A 59 -13.66 -9.57 -0.77
CA SER A 59 -14.50 -8.36 -0.69
C SER A 59 -14.72 -7.72 -2.07
N ALA A 60 -13.76 -7.81 -2.98
CA ALA A 60 -13.88 -7.25 -4.32
C ALA A 60 -14.91 -7.99 -5.20
N VAL A 61 -15.18 -9.28 -4.96
CA VAL A 61 -16.18 -10.05 -5.73
C VAL A 61 -17.60 -9.48 -5.57
N GLY A 62 -17.92 -8.85 -4.44
CA GLY A 62 -19.21 -8.19 -4.21
C GLY A 62 -19.29 -6.75 -4.71
N ALA A 63 -18.22 -6.21 -5.30
CA ALA A 63 -18.18 -4.83 -5.73
C ALA A 63 -19.00 -4.62 -7.02
N PRO A 64 -19.69 -3.47 -7.17
CA PRO A 64 -20.46 -3.21 -8.38
C PRO A 64 -19.55 -3.13 -9.61
N VAL A 65 -19.91 -3.88 -10.66
CA VAL A 65 -19.23 -3.83 -11.96
C VAL A 65 -19.61 -2.51 -12.64
N VAL A 66 -18.64 -1.62 -12.86
CA VAL A 66 -18.90 -0.34 -13.49
C VAL A 66 -18.65 -0.41 -14.99
N TYR A 67 -19.73 -0.39 -15.77
CA TYR A 67 -19.66 -0.34 -17.23
C TYR A 67 -19.50 1.12 -17.70
N SER A 68 -18.48 1.37 -18.52
CA SER A 68 -18.34 2.65 -19.22
C SER A 68 -18.85 2.49 -20.64
N ASN A 69 -19.84 3.28 -21.03
CA ASN A 69 -20.41 3.30 -22.40
C ASN A 69 -19.65 4.26 -23.34
N GLY A 70 -18.46 4.72 -22.96
CA GLY A 70 -17.65 5.67 -23.75
C GLY A 70 -18.03 7.14 -23.57
N SER A 71 -19.11 7.47 -22.84
CA SER A 71 -19.43 8.86 -22.48
C SER A 71 -18.46 9.40 -21.42
N LEU A 72 -18.07 10.67 -21.55
CA LEU A 72 -17.29 11.40 -20.55
C LEU A 72 -17.95 11.33 -19.15
N ALA A 73 -19.28 11.47 -19.11
CA ALA A 73 -20.05 11.38 -17.87
C ALA A 73 -19.99 9.98 -17.23
N SER A 74 -19.97 8.93 -18.03
CA SER A 74 -19.83 7.55 -17.53
C SER A 74 -18.39 7.22 -17.13
N GLY A 75 -17.40 7.84 -17.79
CA GLY A 75 -15.99 7.72 -17.44
C GLY A 75 -15.67 8.28 -16.05
N VAL A 76 -16.17 9.48 -15.73
CA VAL A 76 -15.94 10.10 -14.41
C VAL A 76 -16.62 9.34 -13.29
N ASN A 77 -17.88 8.92 -13.48
CA ASN A 77 -18.59 8.10 -12.49
C ASN A 77 -17.86 6.76 -12.26
N ALA A 78 -17.38 6.12 -13.33
CA ALA A 78 -16.58 4.90 -13.20
C ALA A 78 -15.24 5.12 -12.49
N ALA A 79 -14.60 6.28 -12.66
CA ALA A 79 -13.38 6.60 -11.94
C ALA A 79 -13.64 6.80 -10.44
N VAL A 80 -14.71 7.51 -10.07
CA VAL A 80 -15.08 7.75 -8.66
C VAL A 80 -15.41 6.43 -7.95
N ILE A 81 -16.24 5.59 -8.54
CA ILE A 81 -16.63 4.31 -7.91
C ILE A 81 -15.40 3.39 -7.75
N ARG A 82 -14.51 3.32 -8.75
CA ARG A 82 -13.26 2.55 -8.64
C ARG A 82 -12.32 3.13 -7.57
N GLY A 83 -12.26 4.46 -7.43
CA GLY A 83 -11.51 5.11 -6.36
C GLY A 83 -12.03 4.73 -4.98
N GLN A 84 -13.35 4.82 -4.77
CA GLN A 84 -14.00 4.43 -3.52
C GLN A 84 -13.80 2.94 -3.20
N GLN A 85 -13.91 2.06 -4.21
CA GLN A 85 -13.65 0.63 -4.06
C GLN A 85 -12.22 0.38 -3.57
N ASN A 86 -11.22 0.99 -4.21
CA ASN A 86 -9.83 0.83 -3.80
C ASN A 86 -9.60 1.29 -2.36
N SER A 87 -10.19 2.41 -1.93
CA SER A 87 -10.11 2.86 -0.53
C SER A 87 -10.71 1.83 0.43
N ALA A 88 -11.91 1.32 0.14
CA ALA A 88 -12.57 0.32 0.97
C ALA A 88 -11.78 -1.00 1.07
N LEU A 89 -11.20 -1.47 -0.05
CA LEU A 89 -10.35 -2.67 -0.05
C LEU A 89 -9.06 -2.47 0.78
N ASN A 90 -8.48 -1.27 0.75
CA ASN A 90 -7.35 -0.93 1.62
C ASN A 90 -7.76 -0.96 3.11
N ASP A 91 -8.97 -0.54 3.45
CA ASP A 91 -9.47 -0.60 4.82
C ASP A 91 -9.72 -2.04 5.28
N VAL A 92 -10.20 -2.92 4.41
CA VAL A 92 -10.31 -4.37 4.67
C VAL A 92 -8.93 -4.97 4.96
N LEU A 93 -7.92 -4.64 4.14
CA LEU A 93 -6.54 -5.09 4.36
C LEU A 93 -6.03 -4.63 5.73
N LYS A 94 -6.18 -3.34 6.04
CA LYS A 94 -5.74 -2.78 7.34
C LYS A 94 -6.46 -3.41 8.51
N GLY A 95 -7.77 -3.62 8.41
CA GLY A 95 -8.57 -4.27 9.45
C GLY A 95 -8.11 -5.69 9.72
N CYS A 96 -7.91 -6.48 8.66
CA CYS A 96 -7.41 -7.85 8.80
C CYS A 96 -6.00 -7.88 9.42
N MET A 97 -5.08 -7.04 8.94
CA MET A 97 -3.73 -6.95 9.49
C MET A 97 -3.73 -6.52 10.98
N ALA A 98 -4.62 -5.61 11.36
CA ALA A 98 -4.80 -5.19 12.75
C ALA A 98 -5.29 -6.33 13.65
N GLN A 99 -6.24 -7.15 13.19
CA GLN A 99 -6.69 -8.35 13.91
C GLN A 99 -5.55 -9.37 14.11
N LYS A 100 -4.62 -9.42 13.16
CA LYS A 100 -3.42 -10.26 13.22
C LYS A 100 -2.28 -9.66 14.06
N GLY A 101 -2.44 -8.46 14.60
CA GLY A 101 -1.45 -7.80 15.45
C GLY A 101 -0.41 -6.97 14.70
N TYR A 102 -0.76 -6.45 13.52
CA TYR A 102 0.09 -5.54 12.75
C TYR A 102 -0.57 -4.17 12.58
N VAL A 103 0.23 -3.13 12.54
CA VAL A 103 -0.19 -1.76 12.26
C VAL A 103 0.66 -1.18 11.15
N LEU A 104 0.03 -0.43 10.24
CA LEU A 104 0.73 0.28 9.17
C LEU A 104 1.27 1.60 9.73
N VAL A 105 2.57 1.80 9.66
CA VAL A 105 3.24 3.01 10.18
C VAL A 105 4.18 3.58 9.14
N GLN A 106 4.50 4.87 9.26
CA GLN A 106 5.55 5.45 8.44
C GLN A 106 6.91 4.84 8.82
N LYS A 107 7.79 4.62 7.84
CA LYS A 107 9.08 3.92 8.02
C LYS A 107 10.02 4.67 8.97
N ASP A 108 10.00 6.00 8.90
CA ASP A 108 10.73 6.91 9.80
C ASP A 108 10.23 6.82 11.26
N GLN A 109 8.93 6.61 11.46
CA GLN A 109 8.31 6.51 12.78
C GLN A 109 8.36 5.10 13.37
N ALA A 110 8.61 4.08 12.54
CA ALA A 110 8.57 2.68 12.95
C ALA A 110 9.46 2.35 14.17
N PRO A 111 10.71 2.84 14.30
CA PRO A 111 11.54 2.54 15.47
C PRO A 111 10.94 3.08 16.77
N ALA A 112 10.40 4.30 16.73
CA ALA A 112 9.80 4.97 17.88
C ALA A 112 8.50 4.28 18.30
N ILE A 113 7.62 3.95 17.33
CA ILE A 113 6.36 3.25 17.60
C ILE A 113 6.64 1.82 18.09
N ALA A 114 7.64 1.13 17.53
CA ALA A 114 8.04 -0.19 18.01
C ALA A 114 8.52 -0.16 19.47
N ALA A 115 9.27 0.87 19.86
CA ALA A 115 9.69 1.07 21.24
C ALA A 115 8.50 1.29 22.17
N GLN A 116 7.50 2.06 21.76
CA GLN A 116 6.28 2.26 22.53
C GLN A 116 5.51 0.94 22.72
N PHE A 117 5.36 0.14 21.67
CA PHE A 117 4.71 -1.17 21.79
C PHE A 117 5.45 -2.12 22.72
N ARG A 118 6.79 -2.17 22.66
CA ARG A 118 7.62 -2.95 23.60
C ARG A 118 7.43 -2.50 25.05
N ALA A 119 7.36 -1.18 25.28
CA ALA A 119 7.16 -0.62 26.62
C ALA A 119 5.77 -0.94 27.20
N ASN A 120 4.76 -1.09 26.34
CA ASN A 120 3.39 -1.39 26.75
C ASN A 120 3.12 -2.91 26.88
N SER A 121 3.77 -3.74 26.07
CA SER A 121 3.58 -5.20 26.11
C SER A 121 4.18 -5.85 27.36
N GLY A 122 5.21 -5.24 27.97
CA GLY A 122 5.79 -5.67 29.25
C GLY A 122 5.04 -5.20 30.51
N LYS A 123 3.94 -4.44 30.36
CA LYS A 123 3.12 -3.95 31.49
C LYS A 123 1.82 -4.74 31.70
N LYS A 124 1.62 -5.83 30.96
CA LYS A 124 0.46 -6.73 31.10
C LYS A 124 0.76 -7.90 32.03
#